data_AF-A0AAD8F6L0-F1
#
_entry.id   AF-A0AAD8F6L0-F1
#
_cell.length_a   1.000
_cell.length_b   1.000
_cell.length_c   1.000
_cell.angle_alpha   90.00
_cell.angle_beta   90.00
_cell.angle_gamma   90.00
#
_symmetry.space_group_name_H-M   'P 1'
#
loop_
_entity.id
_entity.type
_entity.pdbx_description
1 polymer ?
#
loop_
_entity_poly.entity_id
_entity_poly.type
_entity_poly.pdbx_seq_one_letter_code
_entity_poly.pdbx_strand_id
1 'polypeptide(L)' 'SNFVLGNAQANGWPIVYCSDGFCELTGFSRASVMAKGSGCRFLYGPETSEAEVQKIQEALEEKRELKTELQFYNKN' A
#
# COMPACT_ATOMS: atom_id res chain seq x y z
N SER A 1 -11.38 -6.64 8.59
CA SER A 1 -10.25 -6.93 7.67
C SER A 1 -9.63 -5.61 7.24
N ASN A 2 -8.30 -5.55 7.10
CA ASN A 2 -7.57 -4.31 6.83
C ASN A 2 -6.85 -4.44 5.48
N PHE A 3 -7.44 -3.89 4.42
CA PHE A 3 -6.93 -4.02 3.06
C PHE A 3 -7.34 -2.84 2.16
N VAL A 4 -6.61 -2.73 1.04
CA VAL A 4 -6.90 -1.88 -0.12
C VAL A 4 -6.96 -2.74 -1.38
N LEU A 5 -7.66 -2.29 -2.40
CA LEU A 5 -7.65 -2.88 -3.75
C LEU A 5 -7.17 -1.83 -4.73
N GLY A 6 -6.24 -2.20 -5.62
CA GLY A 6 -5.68 -1.32 -6.65
C GLY A 6 -6.02 -1.80 -8.06
N ASN A 7 -6.06 -0.87 -9.02
CA ASN A 7 -6.19 -1.21 -10.42
C ASN A 7 -4.82 -1.60 -11.02
N ALA A 8 -4.59 -2.91 -11.23
CA ALA A 8 -3.35 -3.46 -11.77
C ALA A 8 -3.03 -3.04 -13.22
N GLN A 9 -3.99 -2.49 -13.95
CA GLN A 9 -3.83 -2.08 -15.36
C GLN A 9 -3.51 -0.59 -15.53
N ALA A 10 -3.78 0.22 -14.50
CA ALA A 10 -3.54 1.66 -14.54
C ALA A 10 -2.15 1.99 -14.00
N ASN A 11 -1.52 3.02 -14.56
CA ASN A 11 -0.20 3.48 -14.14
C ASN A 11 -0.19 3.88 -12.65
N GLY A 12 0.82 3.42 -11.91
CA GLY A 12 0.95 3.67 -10.48
C GLY A 12 -0.04 2.89 -9.59
N TRP A 13 -0.81 1.96 -10.17
CA TRP A 13 -1.74 1.07 -9.47
C TRP A 13 -2.67 1.81 -8.50
N PRO A 14 -3.50 2.74 -8.98
CA PRO A 14 -4.33 3.58 -8.12
C PRO A 14 -5.28 2.72 -7.28
N ILE A 15 -5.46 3.13 -6.01
CA ILE A 15 -6.42 2.48 -5.11
C ILE A 15 -7.85 2.75 -5.60
N VAL A 16 -8.63 1.69 -5.78
CA VAL A 16 -10.05 1.73 -6.16
C VAL A 16 -10.98 1.39 -5.01
N TYR A 17 -10.43 0.87 -3.91
CA TYR A 17 -11.18 0.60 -2.68
C TYR A 17 -10.23 0.56 -1.48
N CYS A 18 -10.67 1.09 -0.35
CA CYS A 18 -10.05 0.82 0.94
C CYS A 18 -11.11 0.51 2.00
N SER A 19 -10.79 -0.49 2.82
CA SER A 19 -11.64 -0.89 3.96
C SER A 19 -11.59 0.14 5.10
N ASP A 20 -12.64 0.16 5.90
CA ASP A 20 -12.75 1.01 7.09
C ASP A 20 -11.63 0.70 8.09
N GLY A 21 -11.38 -0.59 8.34
CA GLY A 21 -10.30 -1.04 9.22
C GLY A 21 -8.90 -0.63 8.74
N PHE A 22 -8.68 -0.49 7.43
CA PHE A 22 -7.40 0.07 6.92
C PHE A 22 -7.28 1.57 7.22
N CYS A 23 -8.37 2.34 7.09
CA CYS A 23 -8.37 3.76 7.40
C CYS A 23 -8.11 3.98 8.90
N GLU A 24 -8.76 3.20 9.76
CA GLU A 24 -8.56 3.23 11.22
C GLU A 24 -7.13 2.84 11.59
N LEU A 25 -6.59 1.76 11.01
CA LEU A 25 -5.23 1.29 11.29
C LEU A 25 -4.16 2.31 10.93
N THR A 26 -4.33 2.99 9.80
CA THR A 26 -3.31 3.91 9.26
C THR A 26 -3.49 5.36 9.71
N GLY A 27 -4.66 5.71 10.25
CA GLY A 27 -5.01 7.08 10.63
C GLY A 27 -5.30 8.02 9.45
N PHE A 28 -5.34 7.50 8.22
CA PHE A 28 -5.66 8.28 7.03
C PHE A 28 -7.17 8.26 6.75
N SER A 29 -7.71 9.39 6.30
CA SER A 29 -9.09 9.45 5.83
C SER A 29 -9.24 8.62 4.54
N ARG A 30 -10.43 8.06 4.30
CA ARG A 30 -10.74 7.33 3.07
C ARG A 30 -10.39 8.15 1.81
N ALA A 31 -10.76 9.44 1.79
CA ALA A 31 -10.43 10.32 0.67
C ALA A 31 -8.92 10.44 0.45
N SER A 32 -8.13 10.52 1.53
CA SER A 32 -6.67 10.56 1.45
C SER A 32 -6.07 9.26 0.93
N VAL A 33 -6.59 8.09 1.35
CA VAL A 33 -6.12 6.77 0.91
C VAL A 33 -6.49 6.52 -0.56
N MET A 34 -7.71 6.83 -0.96
CA MET A 34 -8.20 6.62 -2.34
C MET A 34 -7.43 7.45 -3.38
N ALA A 35 -6.75 8.52 -2.96
CA ALA A 35 -5.88 9.33 -3.81
C ALA A 35 -4.42 8.78 -3.92
N LYS A 36 -4.14 7.59 -3.40
CA LYS A 36 -2.80 6.97 -3.39
C LYS A 36 -2.73 5.73 -4.29
N GLY A 37 -1.50 5.26 -4.52
CA GLY A 37 -1.24 3.98 -5.17
C GLY A 37 -1.28 2.82 -4.17
N SER A 38 -1.67 1.63 -4.65
CA SER A 38 -1.83 0.41 -3.85
C SER A 38 -0.51 -0.18 -3.36
N GLY A 39 0.62 0.30 -3.86
CA GLY A 39 1.95 0.03 -3.29
C GLY A 39 2.17 0.68 -1.92
N CYS A 40 1.23 1.46 -1.40
CA CYS A 40 1.23 1.98 -0.02
C CYS A 40 2.49 2.76 0.41
N ARG A 41 3.23 3.35 -0.55
CA ARG A 41 4.47 4.12 -0.29
C ARG A 41 4.29 5.27 0.71
N PHE A 42 3.06 5.76 0.88
CA PHE A 42 2.72 6.80 1.85
C PHE A 42 2.76 6.34 3.32
N LEU A 43 2.94 5.03 3.55
CA LEU A 43 3.12 4.43 4.87
C LEU A 43 4.58 4.04 5.14
N TYR A 44 5.50 4.35 4.24
CA TYR A 44 6.92 4.02 4.43
C TYR A 44 7.57 5.04 5.38
N GLY A 45 8.57 4.59 6.14
CA GLY A 45 9.34 5.44 7.04
C GLY A 45 10.73 4.88 7.31
N PRO A 46 11.43 5.39 8.34
CA PRO A 46 12.87 5.17 8.52
C PRO A 46 13.32 3.71 8.59
N GLU A 47 12.50 2.83 9.16
CA GLU A 47 12.82 1.40 9.33
C GLU A 47 12.14 0.51 8.28
N THR A 48 11.48 1.09 7.29
CA THR A 48 10.90 0.33 6.18
C THR A 48 12.03 -0.23 5.31
N SER A 49 12.17 -1.55 5.30
CA SER A 49 13.21 -2.26 4.55
C SER A 49 13.16 -1.97 3.05
N GLU A 50 14.23 -1.39 2.50
CA GLU A 50 14.36 -1.11 1.06
C GLU A 50 14.30 -2.39 0.21
N ALA A 51 14.88 -3.48 0.72
CA ALA A 51 14.87 -4.77 0.02
C ALA A 51 13.45 -5.34 -0.12
N GLU A 52 12.61 -5.16 0.90
CA GLU A 52 11.20 -5.59 0.84
C GLU A 52 10.36 -4.67 -0.04
N VAL A 53 10.63 -3.36 -0.02
CA VAL A 53 10.01 -2.40 -0.94
C VAL A 53 10.30 -2.76 -2.39
N GLN A 54 11.54 -3.15 -2.69
CA GLN A 54 11.92 -3.58 -4.04
C GLN A 54 11.15 -4.85 -4.45
N LYS A 55 11.06 -5.86 -3.58
CA LYS A 55 10.28 -7.08 -3.87
C LYS A 55 8.81 -6.77 -4.16
N ILE A 56 8.21 -5.83 -3.42
CA ILE A 56 6.82 -5.39 -3.64
C ILE A 56 6.69 -4.71 -5.01
N GLN A 57 7.62 -3.82 -5.35
CA GLN A 57 7.63 -3.14 -6.64
C GLN A 57 7.72 -4.13 -7.80
N GLU A 58 8.66 -5.06 -7.74
CA GLU A 58 8.84 -6.12 -8.74
C GLU A 58 7.58 -6.98 -8.86
N ALA A 59 6.97 -7.38 -7.73
CA ALA A 59 5.75 -8.20 -7.76
C ALA A 59 4.56 -7.48 -8.43
N LEU A 60 4.42 -6.16 -8.22
CA LEU A 60 3.39 -5.36 -8.85
C LEU A 60 3.63 -5.19 -10.36
N GLU A 61 4.88 -5.02 -10.78
CA GLU A 61 5.27 -4.92 -12.19
C GLU A 61 5.07 -6.25 -12.93
N GLU A 62 5.46 -7.36 -12.31
CA GLU A 62 5.36 -8.72 -12.85
C GLU A 62 3.96 -9.32 -12.71
N LYS A 63 3.04 -8.66 -11.98
CA LYS A 63 1.68 -9.13 -11.69
C LYS A 63 1.66 -10.51 -11.03
N ARG A 64 2.57 -10.74 -10.08
CA ARG A 64 2.67 -11.99 -9.32
C ARG A 64 2.24 -11.79 -7.87
N GLU A 65 1.84 -12.88 -7.24
CA GLU A 65 1.59 -12.89 -5.80
C GLU A 65 2.90 -12.70 -5.02
N LEU A 66 2.83 -11.95 -3.92
CA LEU A 66 3.90 -11.79 -2.96
C LEU A 66 3.31 -11.78 -1.55
N LYS A 67 3.91 -12.57 -0.66
CA LYS A 67 3.69 -12.49 0.78
C LYS A 67 5.01 -12.13 1.45
N THR A 68 5.03 -11.01 2.16
CA THR A 68 6.20 -10.55 2.92
C THR A 68 5.76 -9.74 4.14
N GLU A 69 6.72 -9.40 4.99
CA GLU A 69 6.54 -8.55 6.17
C GLU A 69 7.26 -7.22 5.95
N LEU A 70 6.60 -6.12 6.32
CA LEU A 70 7.13 -4.77 6.14
C LEU A 70 6.68 -3.88 7.29
N GLN A 71 7.56 -3.00 7.76
CA GLN A 71 7.23 -2.00 8.77
C GLN A 71 6.59 -0.78 8.11
N PHE A 72 5.36 -0.48 8.52
CA PHE A 72 4.60 0.69 8.11
C PHE A 72 4.43 1.69 9.24
N TYR A 73 4.32 2.95 8.86
CA TYR A 73 4.07 4.09 9.73
C TYR A 73 2.65 4.60 9.47
N ASN A 74 1.95 4.89 10.55
CA ASN A 74 0.66 5.56 10.47
C ASN A 74 0.90 7.08 10.35
N LYS A 75 -0.18 7.86 10.29
CA LYS A 75 -0.09 9.33 10.14
C LYS A 75 0.51 10.05 11.37
N ASN A 76 0.69 9.37 12.51
CA ASN A 76 1.06 9.96 13.80
C ASN A 76 2.54 9.74 14.17
#